data_AF-A0A942F6U0-F1
#
_entry.id   AF-A0A942F6U0-F1
#
_cell.length_a   1.000
_cell.length_b   1.000
_cell.length_c   1.000
_cell.angle_alpha   90.00
_cell.angle_beta   90.00
_cell.angle_gamma   90.00
#
_symmetry.space_group_name_H-M   'P 1'
#
loop_
_entity.id
_entity.type
_entity.pdbx_description
1 polymer ?
#
loop_
_entity_poly.entity_id
_entity_poly.type
_entity_poly.pdbx_seq_one_letter_code
_entity_poly.pdbx_strand_id
1 'polypeptide(L)'
;MTHTLSVWLVLTAALLAANIPFVNNRWLAVIPRKEPKTLGMRAGELFVCYLLVGAFGLALEQSAGQIYPQGWEFYATTGALFLTLAFPGFVYRYLFKRRG
;
A
#
# COMPACT_ATOMS: atom_id res chain seq x y z
N MET A 1 -26.18 -2.20 -2.25
CA MET A 1 -25.59 -2.26 -0.89
C MET A 1 -24.21 -2.94 -0.85
N THR A 2 -23.71 -3.54 -1.95
CA THR A 2 -22.42 -4.26 -2.02
C THR A 2 -21.20 -3.38 -2.34
N HIS A 3 -21.39 -2.22 -2.97
CA HIS A 3 -20.27 -1.34 -3.38
C HIS A 3 -19.54 -0.68 -2.21
N THR A 4 -20.28 -0.19 -1.20
CA THR A 4 -19.68 0.47 -0.03
C THR A 4 -18.73 -0.45 0.73
N LEU A 5 -19.08 -1.73 0.84
CA LEU A 5 -18.28 -2.73 1.56
C LEU A 5 -16.99 -3.07 0.79
N SER A 6 -17.06 -3.13 -0.54
CA SER A 6 -15.91 -3.33 -1.42
C SER A 6 -14.93 -2.15 -1.34
N VAL A 7 -15.45 -0.91 -1.33
CA VAL A 7 -14.63 0.30 -1.18
C VAL A 7 -13.91 0.32 0.17
N TRP A 8 -14.61 0.04 1.26
CA TRP A 8 -13.99 -0.04 2.59
C TRP A 8 -12.95 -1.15 2.68
N LEU A 9 -13.20 -2.32 2.07
CA LEU A 9 -12.23 -3.41 2.01
C LEU A 9 -10.93 -2.98 1.31
N VAL A 10 -11.03 -2.34 0.14
CA VAL A 10 -9.87 -1.85 -0.59
C VAL A 10 -9.14 -0.77 0.19
N LEU A 11 -9.86 0.16 0.84
CA LEU A 11 -9.25 1.21 1.65
C LEU A 11 -8.53 0.66 2.88
N THR A 12 -9.13 -0.29 3.61
CA THR A 12 -8.48 -0.92 4.76
C THR A 12 -7.29 -1.76 4.31
N ALA A 13 -7.40 -2.50 3.20
CA ALA A 13 -6.28 -3.23 2.62
C ALA A 13 -5.14 -2.30 2.18
N ALA A 14 -5.47 -1.16 1.54
CA ALA A 14 -4.51 -0.14 1.15
C ALA A 14 -3.76 0.43 2.36
N LEU A 15 -4.50 0.75 3.43
CA LEU A 15 -3.93 1.30 4.67
C LEU A 15 -2.98 0.31 5.33
N LEU A 16 -3.35 -0.98 5.40
CA LEU A 16 -2.47 -2.02 5.93
C LEU A 16 -1.25 -2.24 5.04
N ALA A 17 -1.45 -2.43 3.74
CA ALA A 17 -0.38 -2.70 2.77
C ALA A 17 0.63 -1.56 2.66
N ALA A 18 0.18 -0.30 2.75
CA ALA A 18 1.04 0.87 2.75
C ALA A 18 1.97 0.93 3.97
N ASN A 19 1.54 0.39 5.12
CA ASN A 19 2.30 0.45 6.38
C ASN A 19 3.15 -0.80 6.67
N ILE A 20 2.78 -1.96 6.13
CA ILE A 20 3.53 -3.23 6.23
C ILE A 20 5.05 -3.09 5.94
N PRO A 21 5.50 -2.42 4.85
CA PRO A 21 6.94 -2.34 4.53
C PRO A 21 7.75 -1.53 5.56
N PHE A 22 7.10 -0.71 6.38
CA PHE A 22 7.76 0.08 7.43
C PHE A 22 7.77 -0.64 8.78
N VAL A 23 6.67 -1.32 9.13
CA VAL A 23 6.53 -2.04 10.39
C VAL A 23 7.38 -3.31 10.41
N ASN A 24 7.48 -4.02 9.28
CA ASN A 24 8.18 -5.31 9.21
C ASN A 24 9.56 -5.22 8.55
N ASN A 25 10.57 -5.87 9.16
CA ASN A 25 11.90 -6.02 8.56
C ASN A 25 11.99 -7.14 7.53
N ARG A 26 10.94 -7.97 7.42
CA ARG A 26 10.84 -9.04 6.40
C ARG A 26 10.44 -8.44 5.06
N TRP A 27 11.01 -8.95 3.97
CA TRP A 27 10.61 -8.60 2.60
C TRP A 27 9.13 -8.91 2.41
N LEU A 28 8.31 -7.90 2.08
CA LEU A 28 6.86 -8.03 1.88
C LEU A 28 6.12 -8.82 2.98
N ALA A 29 6.63 -8.78 4.24
CA ALA A 29 6.19 -9.63 5.35
C ALA A 29 6.39 -11.16 5.22
N VAL A 30 6.93 -11.66 4.09
CA VAL A 30 7.07 -13.10 3.81
C VAL A 30 8.51 -13.60 3.99
N ILE A 31 9.52 -12.88 3.49
CA ILE A 31 10.90 -13.41 3.47
C ILE A 31 11.77 -12.75 4.57
N PRO A 32 12.31 -13.51 5.53
CA PRO A 32 13.16 -12.97 6.58
C PRO A 32 14.49 -12.46 6.02
N ARG A 33 14.83 -11.20 6.28
CA ARG A 33 16.15 -10.64 5.94
C ARG A 33 16.97 -10.35 7.19
N LYS A 34 18.26 -10.70 7.15
CA LYS A 34 19.23 -10.45 8.23
C LYS A 34 19.79 -9.02 8.21
N GLU A 35 19.74 -8.33 7.08
CA GLU A 35 20.33 -6.98 6.93
C GLU A 35 19.30 -5.85 7.00
N PRO A 36 19.66 -4.67 7.55
CA PRO A 36 18.79 -3.52 7.61
C PRO A 36 18.41 -3.03 6.19
N LYS A 37 17.10 -2.88 5.94
CA LYS A 37 16.57 -2.38 4.67
C LYS A 37 16.97 -0.92 4.42
N THR A 38 17.52 -0.65 3.23
CA THR A 38 17.76 0.71 2.73
C THR A 38 16.45 1.41 2.37
N LEU A 39 16.48 2.74 2.29
CA LEU A 39 15.33 3.56 1.88
C LEU A 39 14.82 3.17 0.48
N GLY A 40 15.72 2.97 -0.48
CA GLY A 40 15.36 2.56 -1.85
C GLY A 40 14.65 1.21 -1.92
N MET A 41 15.04 0.25 -1.07
CA MET A 41 14.37 -1.05 -1.01
C MET A 41 12.93 -0.93 -0.52
N ARG A 42 12.68 -0.08 0.48
CA ARG A 42 11.31 0.17 0.99
C ARG A 42 10.45 0.91 -0.01
N ALA A 43 11.03 1.84 -0.78
CA ALA A 43 10.33 2.50 -1.89
C ALA A 43 9.91 1.49 -2.97
N GLY A 44 10.80 0.54 -3.31
CA GLY A 44 10.48 -0.57 -4.21
C GLY A 44 9.34 -1.45 -3.68
N GLU A 45 9.39 -1.84 -2.41
CA GLU A 45 8.29 -2.61 -1.79
C GLU A 45 6.98 -1.82 -1.75
N LEU A 46 7.04 -0.51 -1.46
CA LEU A 46 5.87 0.36 -1.46
C LEU A 46 5.21 0.38 -2.84
N PHE A 47 6.02 0.51 -3.89
CA PHE A 47 5.55 0.46 -5.27
C PHE A 47 4.89 -0.89 -5.60
N VAL A 48 5.49 -2.00 -5.18
CA VAL A 48 4.89 -3.34 -5.35
C VAL A 48 3.58 -3.48 -4.57
N CYS A 49 3.53 -3.02 -3.31
CA CYS A 49 2.30 -3.03 -2.51
C CYS A 49 1.19 -2.21 -3.16
N TYR A 50 1.52 -1.05 -3.73
CA TYR A 50 0.57 -0.23 -4.48
C TYR A 50 -0.01 -0.99 -5.68
N LEU A 51 0.84 -1.65 -6.48
CA LEU A 51 0.39 -2.45 -7.62
C LEU A 51 -0.50 -3.62 -7.18
N LEU A 52 -0.16 -4.30 -6.08
CA LEU A 52 -0.96 -5.41 -5.54
C LEU A 52 -2.35 -4.95 -5.07
N VAL A 53 -2.42 -3.82 -4.35
CA VAL A 53 -3.69 -3.25 -3.89
C VAL A 53 -4.52 -2.73 -5.06
N GLY A 54 -3.89 -2.08 -6.04
CA GLY A 54 -4.56 -1.63 -7.26
C GLY A 54 -5.14 -2.80 -8.07
N ALA A 55 -4.37 -3.88 -8.24
CA ALA A 55 -4.83 -5.11 -8.89
C ALA A 55 -5.99 -5.76 -8.12
N PHE A 56 -5.94 -5.76 -6.78
CA PHE A 56 -7.02 -6.26 -5.95
C PHE A 56 -8.31 -5.43 -6.10
N GLY A 57 -8.19 -4.10 -6.14
CA GLY A 57 -9.31 -3.20 -6.41
C GLY A 57 -9.93 -3.43 -7.79
N LEU A 58 -9.10 -3.58 -8.83
CA LEU A 58 -9.55 -3.88 -10.19
C LEU A 58 -10.26 -5.25 -10.28
N ALA A 59 -9.75 -6.27 -9.61
CA ALA A 59 -10.38 -7.59 -9.57
C ALA A 59 -11.77 -7.55 -8.90
N LEU A 60 -11.92 -6.75 -7.84
CA LEU A 60 -13.22 -6.51 -7.21
C LEU A 60 -14.16 -5.73 -8.14
N GLU A 61 -13.65 -4.74 -8.86
CA GLU A 61 -14.44 -3.95 -9.82
C GLU A 61 -14.92 -4.81 -11.00
N GLN A 62 -14.07 -5.70 -11.52
CA GLN A 62 -14.43 -6.72 -12.52
C GLN A 62 -15.53 -7.66 -12.02
N SER A 63 -15.48 -8.06 -10.75
CA SER A 63 -16.52 -8.92 -10.16
C SER A 63 -17.86 -8.21 -9.97
N ALA A 64 -17.85 -6.88 -9.90
CA ALA A 64 -19.03 -6.05 -9.69
C ALA A 64 -19.68 -5.55 -10.99
N GLY A 65 -19.02 -5.69 -12.14
CA GLY A 65 -19.55 -5.27 -13.45
C GLY A 65 -18.47 -4.92 -14.47
N GLN A 66 -18.79 -3.97 -15.35
CA GLN A 66 -17.84 -3.44 -16.35
C GLN A 66 -16.85 -2.48 -15.69
N ILE A 67 -15.55 -2.66 -15.94
CA ILE A 67 -14.53 -1.71 -15.54
C ILE A 67 -14.69 -0.44 -16.38
N TYR A 68 -14.87 0.70 -15.73
CA TYR A 68 -14.87 1.97 -16.44
C TYR A 68 -13.43 2.33 -16.86
N PRO A 69 -13.19 2.87 -18.07
CA PRO A 69 -11.85 3.28 -18.48
C PRO A 69 -11.27 4.33 -17.51
N GLN A 70 -10.24 3.92 -16.76
CA GLN A 70 -9.53 4.77 -15.80
C GLN A 70 -8.43 5.55 -16.53
N GLY A 71 -8.46 6.88 -16.43
CA GLY A 71 -7.42 7.77 -16.96
C GLY A 71 -6.14 7.73 -16.13
N TRP A 72 -5.09 8.39 -16.63
CA TRP A 72 -3.82 8.51 -15.91
C TRP A 72 -3.99 9.25 -14.56
N GLU A 73 -4.98 10.15 -14.47
CA GLU A 73 -5.35 10.91 -13.29
C GLU A 73 -5.77 10.00 -12.14
N PHE A 74 -6.46 8.90 -12.44
CA PHE A 74 -6.88 7.91 -11.45
C PHE A 74 -5.66 7.27 -10.79
N TYR A 75 -4.67 6.84 -11.59
CA TYR A 75 -3.44 6.25 -11.09
C TYR A 75 -2.57 7.26 -10.34
N ALA A 76 -2.53 8.52 -10.78
CA ALA A 76 -1.83 9.58 -10.06
C ALA A 76 -2.45 9.84 -8.68
N THR A 77 -3.78 9.92 -8.61
CA THR A 77 -4.52 10.22 -7.38
C THR A 77 -4.45 9.06 -6.38
N THR A 78 -4.65 7.83 -6.85
CA THR A 78 -4.54 6.63 -6.01
C THR A 78 -3.12 6.38 -5.53
N GLY A 79 -2.11 6.65 -6.36
CA GLY A 79 -0.71 6.63 -5.95
C GLY A 79 -0.38 7.67 -4.88
N ALA A 80 -0.86 8.92 -5.04
CA ALA A 80 -0.71 9.97 -4.03
C ALA A 80 -1.40 9.59 -2.71
N LEU A 81 -2.63 9.07 -2.77
CA LEU A 81 -3.35 8.56 -1.61
C LEU A 81 -2.58 7.45 -0.89
N PHE A 82 -2.02 6.49 -1.65
CA PHE A 82 -1.23 5.40 -1.09
C PHE A 82 0.04 5.89 -0.38
N LEU A 83 0.73 6.88 -0.97
CA LEU A 83 1.87 7.55 -0.34
C LEU A 83 1.47 8.27 0.95
N THR A 84 0.32 8.95 0.98
CA THR A 84 -0.20 9.57 2.20
C THR A 84 -0.49 8.52 3.28
N LEU A 85 -1.08 7.38 2.93
CA LEU A 85 -1.33 6.28 3.85
C LEU A 85 -0.05 5.61 4.37
N ALA A 86 1.03 5.65 3.60
CA ALA A 86 2.35 5.14 3.96
C ALA A 86 3.11 6.05 4.96
N PHE A 87 2.72 7.32 5.05
CA PHE A 87 3.37 8.31 5.89
C PHE A 87 3.48 7.93 7.38
N PRO A 88 2.44 7.44 8.08
CA PRO A 88 2.56 7.04 9.48
C PRO A 88 3.63 5.96 9.71
N GLY A 89 3.71 4.95 8.83
CA GLY A 89 4.77 3.94 8.87
C GLY A 89 6.16 4.53 8.64
N PHE A 90 6.28 5.46 7.69
CA PHE A 90 7.53 6.18 7.44
C PHE A 90 7.99 6.98 8.67
N VAL A 91 7.09 7.77 9.27
CA VAL A 91 7.38 8.57 10.48
C VAL A 91 7.77 7.66 11.64
N TYR A 92 7.00 6.61 11.91
CA TYR A 92 7.28 5.66 12.99
C TYR A 92 8.68 5.05 12.88
N ARG A 93 9.20 4.86 11.67
CA ARG A 93 10.49 4.19 11.50
C ARG A 93 11.68 5.12 11.37
N TYR A 94 11.51 6.25 10.69
CA TYR A 94 12.62 7.15 10.36
C TYR A 94 12.68 8.38 11.27
N LEU A 95 11.52 8.89 11.70
CA LEU A 95 11.45 10.10 12.53
C LEU A 95 11.26 9.78 14.01
N PHE A 96 10.67 8.63 14.35
CA PHE A 96 10.51 8.23 15.74
C PHE A 96 11.87 7.86 16.34
N LYS A 97 12.50 8.85 16.96
CA LYS A 97 13.72 8.70 17.73
C LYS A 97 13.39 7.82 18.93
N ARG A 98 13.80 6.55 18.88
CA ARG A 98 13.83 5.68 20.08
C ARG A 98 14.84 6.31 21.04
N ARG A 99 14.37 7.17 21.95
CA ARG A 99 15.16 7.59 23.11
C ARG A 99 15.31 6.34 23.98
N GLY A 100 16.42 5.64 23.78
CA GLY A 100 17.07 4.83 24.81
C GLY A 100 18.16 5.68 25.42
#